data_AF-A0AA85AUX9-F1
#
_entry.id   AF-A0AA85AUX9-F1
#
_cell.length_a   1.000
_cell.length_b   1.000
_cell.length_c   1.000
_cell.angle_alpha   90.00
_cell.angle_beta   90.00
_cell.angle_gamma   90.00
#
_symmetry.space_group_name_H-M   'P 1'
#
loop_
_entity.id
_entity.type
_entity.pdbx_description
1 polymer ?
#
loop_
_entity_poly.entity_id
_entity_poly.type
_entity_poly.pdbx_seq_one_letter_code
_entity_poly.pdbx_strand_id
1 'polypeptide(L)'
;MSQKTIFAQHANVAKWTRRVDLFSKDYIIIPINECAHWFLGLVCYPWMAGMVSYTALYREEVYHLCQLTEKFTNVDRINFSGDDLNSLDIGEEVIQRLPTDTPGEAFDRWRRRRLAWLRQRGVNAMPCVLLFDSLPCQSRVGNLHVIRNYLQAEWNTRRSAQDGVLRFDKDTIRGFSPRVPVQSNLVDCGIYLLHYVEMFFKKPVQSYTKDYFQHEMAGWFPEATVSQKRAQIRDLLVNLRERTLREKAKN
;
A
#
# COMPACT_ATOMS: atom_id res chain seq x y z
N MET A 1 3.30 -14.13 18.45
CA MET A 1 4.37 -14.84 17.73
C MET A 1 5.72 -14.32 18.24
N SER A 2 6.74 -15.16 18.46
CA SER A 2 8.02 -14.67 18.99
C SER A 2 8.80 -13.87 17.94
N GLN A 3 9.62 -12.91 18.36
CA GLN A 3 10.45 -12.12 17.43
C GLN A 3 11.40 -13.00 16.62
N LYS A 4 11.90 -14.10 17.21
CA LYS A 4 12.70 -15.13 16.54
C LYS A 4 11.95 -15.79 15.38
N THR A 5 10.67 -16.10 15.56
CA THR A 5 9.83 -16.70 14.51
C THR A 5 9.60 -15.74 13.35
N ILE A 6 9.38 -14.45 13.63
CA ILE A 6 9.17 -13.42 12.60
C ILE A 6 10.41 -13.29 11.70
N PHE A 7 11.61 -13.22 12.28
CA PHE A 7 12.85 -13.15 11.51
C PHE A 7 13.10 -14.42 10.68
N ALA A 8 12.77 -15.59 11.21
CA ALA A 8 12.89 -16.84 10.46
C ALA A 8 11.95 -16.88 9.24
N GLN A 9 10.71 -16.42 9.38
CA GLN A 9 9.76 -16.32 8.26
C GLN A 9 10.22 -15.29 7.21
N HIS A 10 10.69 -14.13 7.66
CA HIS A 10 11.23 -13.08 6.80
C HIS A 10 12.45 -13.56 6.00
N ALA A 11 13.36 -14.31 6.62
CA ALA A 11 14.56 -14.83 5.97
C ALA A 11 14.25 -15.67 4.71
N ASN A 12 13.11 -16.37 4.68
CA ASN A 12 12.66 -17.16 3.52
C ASN A 12 12.39 -16.30 2.28
N VAL A 13 12.05 -15.02 2.47
CA VAL A 13 11.65 -14.10 1.40
C VAL A 13 12.52 -12.84 1.33
N ALA A 14 13.52 -12.70 2.20
CA ALA A 14 14.38 -11.51 2.27
C ALA A 14 15.09 -11.17 0.95
N LYS A 15 15.31 -12.16 0.07
CA LYS A 15 15.92 -11.94 -1.25
C LYS A 15 14.97 -11.25 -2.24
N TRP A 16 13.65 -11.33 -2.06
CA TRP A 16 12.66 -10.77 -2.99
C TRP A 16 12.78 -9.24 -3.11
N THR A 17 13.17 -8.56 -2.04
CA THR A 17 13.28 -7.10 -1.95
C THR A 17 14.73 -6.61 -2.00
N ARG A 18 15.70 -7.45 -2.37
CA ARG A 18 17.13 -7.09 -2.33
C ARG A 18 17.47 -5.83 -3.15
N ARG A 19 16.72 -5.56 -4.21
CA ARG A 19 16.94 -4.44 -5.15
C ARG A 19 15.85 -3.38 -5.11
N VAL A 20 14.90 -3.47 -4.19
CA VAL A 20 13.75 -2.58 -4.11
C VAL A 20 13.54 -2.16 -2.67
N ASP A 21 13.54 -0.86 -2.42
CA ASP A 21 13.20 -0.32 -1.11
C ASP A 21 11.68 -0.15 -0.99
N LEU A 22 11.04 -1.06 -0.25
CA LEU A 22 9.60 -1.02 -0.01
C LEU A 22 9.13 0.27 0.66
N PHE A 23 9.99 0.90 1.48
CA PHE A 23 9.65 2.09 2.27
C PHE A 23 9.88 3.40 1.52
N SER A 24 10.19 3.33 0.22
CA SER A 24 10.08 4.47 -0.70
C SER A 24 8.74 4.48 -1.46
N LYS A 25 8.00 3.37 -1.44
CA LYS A 25 6.81 3.19 -2.28
C LYS A 25 5.55 3.62 -1.55
N ASP A 26 4.64 4.25 -2.30
CA ASP A 26 3.31 4.62 -1.79
C ASP A 26 2.39 3.40 -1.67
N TYR A 27 2.57 2.39 -2.52
CA TYR A 27 1.72 1.20 -2.54
C TYR A 27 2.52 -0.09 -2.72
N ILE A 28 2.16 -1.11 -1.94
CA ILE A 28 2.68 -2.48 -2.09
C ILE A 28 1.49 -3.42 -2.29
N ILE A 29 1.41 -4.01 -3.48
CA ILE A 29 0.36 -4.95 -3.88
C ILE A 29 0.83 -6.36 -3.52
N ILE A 30 0.02 -7.08 -2.74
CA ILE A 30 0.31 -8.43 -2.25
C ILE A 30 -0.87 -9.33 -2.66
N PRO A 31 -0.78 -10.06 -3.78
CA PRO A 31 -1.74 -11.12 -4.10
C PRO A 31 -1.60 -12.24 -3.06
N ILE A 32 -2.70 -12.66 -2.44
CA ILE A 32 -2.71 -13.69 -1.40
C ILE A 32 -3.61 -14.83 -1.86
N ASN A 33 -3.10 -16.07 -1.75
CA ASN A 33 -3.87 -17.29 -1.95
C ASN A 33 -3.90 -18.11 -0.66
N GLU A 34 -5.09 -18.43 -0.18
CA GLU A 34 -5.31 -19.34 0.94
C GLU A 34 -6.42 -20.33 0.58
N CYS A 35 -6.15 -21.63 0.69
CA CYS A 35 -7.14 -22.68 0.41
C CYS A 35 -7.84 -22.52 -0.95
N ALA A 36 -7.07 -22.25 -2.01
CA ALA A 36 -7.55 -21.99 -3.38
C ALA A 36 -8.42 -20.73 -3.54
N HIS A 37 -8.48 -19.86 -2.54
CA HIS A 37 -9.15 -18.56 -2.61
C HIS A 37 -8.15 -17.41 -2.74
N TRP A 38 -8.32 -16.57 -3.76
CA TRP A 38 -7.48 -15.41 -4.03
C TRP A 38 -8.11 -14.13 -3.47
N PHE A 39 -7.31 -13.32 -2.78
CA PHE A 39 -7.69 -11.98 -2.33
C PHE A 39 -6.48 -11.05 -2.35
N LEU A 40 -6.75 -9.74 -2.23
CA LEU A 40 -5.72 -8.71 -2.40
C LEU A 40 -5.37 -8.06 -1.07
N GLY A 41 -4.08 -8.08 -0.71
CA GLY A 41 -3.51 -7.16 0.27
C GLY A 41 -2.90 -5.93 -0.40
N LEU A 42 -3.16 -4.75 0.15
CA LEU A 42 -2.62 -3.48 -0.33
C LEU A 42 -2.07 -2.69 0.86
N VAL A 43 -0.75 -2.54 0.95
CA VAL A 43 -0.11 -1.64 1.92
C VAL A 43 -0.08 -0.24 1.30
N CYS A 44 -0.67 0.74 1.98
CA CYS A 44 -0.71 2.15 1.60
C CYS A 44 0.25 2.93 2.48
N TYR A 45 1.08 3.77 1.85
CA TYR A 45 2.02 4.72 2.43
C TYR A 45 2.81 4.17 3.63
N PRO A 46 3.51 3.02 3.50
CA PRO A 46 4.26 2.42 4.60
C PRO A 46 5.31 3.36 5.23
N TRP A 47 5.83 4.31 4.45
CA TRP A 47 6.78 5.33 4.91
C TRP A 47 6.19 6.36 5.88
N MET A 48 4.85 6.48 5.94
CA MET A 48 4.13 7.33 6.88
C MET A 48 3.94 6.68 8.26
N ALA A 49 4.40 5.45 8.48
CA ALA A 49 4.27 4.79 9.78
C ALA A 49 4.82 5.69 10.92
N GLY A 50 4.04 5.87 11.97
CA GLY A 50 4.39 6.74 13.11
C GLY A 50 4.24 8.25 12.86
N MET A 51 3.90 8.70 11.65
CA MET A 51 3.49 10.09 11.41
C MET A 51 2.06 10.35 11.90
N VAL A 52 1.25 9.30 11.98
CA VAL A 52 -0.13 9.28 12.48
C VAL A 52 -0.23 8.25 13.60
N SER A 53 -1.02 8.53 14.63
CA SER A 53 -1.40 7.55 15.66
C SER A 53 -2.89 7.25 15.54
N TYR A 54 -3.24 6.04 15.10
CA TYR A 54 -4.64 5.62 15.02
C TYR A 54 -5.32 5.59 16.38
N THR A 55 -4.61 5.30 17.47
CA THR A 55 -5.18 5.35 18.82
C THR A 55 -5.60 6.78 19.18
N ALA A 56 -4.80 7.78 18.84
CA ALA A 56 -5.16 9.19 19.03
C ALA A 56 -6.35 9.58 18.12
N LEU A 57 -6.28 9.27 16.83
CA LEU A 57 -7.35 9.56 15.87
C LEU A 57 -8.71 8.99 16.29
N TYR A 58 -8.73 7.77 16.84
CA TYR A 58 -9.97 7.15 17.30
C TYR A 58 -10.47 7.71 18.64
N ARG A 59 -9.56 8.17 19.51
CA ARG A 59 -9.94 8.83 20.77
C ARG A 59 -10.59 10.18 20.52
N GLU A 60 -10.10 10.91 19.53
CA GLU A 60 -10.53 12.27 19.18
C GLU A 60 -11.62 12.30 18.10
N GLU A 61 -12.06 11.14 17.59
CA GLU A 61 -13.05 11.00 16.51
C GLU A 61 -12.68 11.72 15.18
N VAL A 62 -11.40 12.04 14.99
CA VAL A 62 -10.83 12.83 13.87
C VAL A 62 -10.16 11.98 12.78
N TYR A 63 -10.58 10.73 12.64
CA TYR A 63 -9.98 9.76 11.69
C TYR A 63 -10.03 10.18 10.21
N HIS A 64 -10.90 11.14 9.86
CA HIS A 64 -11.06 11.65 8.51
C HIS A 64 -9.98 12.71 8.12
N LEU A 65 -9.25 13.26 9.09
CA LEU A 65 -8.37 14.43 8.88
C LEU A 65 -6.88 14.11 8.69
N CYS A 66 -6.45 12.85 8.79
CA CYS A 66 -5.02 12.49 8.76
C CYS A 66 -4.17 13.38 9.71
N GLN A 67 -4.65 13.55 10.95
CA GLN A 67 -3.94 14.37 11.93
C GLN A 67 -2.58 13.77 12.26
N LEU A 68 -1.55 14.59 12.06
CA LEU A 68 -0.17 14.20 12.29
C LEU A 68 0.18 14.27 13.77
N THR A 69 1.09 13.42 14.22
CA THR A 69 1.70 13.54 15.54
C THR A 69 2.48 14.85 15.64
N GLU A 70 2.68 15.37 16.86
CA GLU A 70 3.38 16.64 17.11
C GLU A 70 4.70 16.75 16.35
N LYS A 71 5.44 15.63 16.30
CA LYS A 71 6.70 15.51 15.57
C LYS A 71 6.57 15.95 14.12
N PHE A 72 5.45 15.71 13.44
CA PHE A 72 5.23 15.92 12.00
C PHE A 72 4.33 17.09 11.62
N THR A 73 3.87 17.88 12.59
CA THR A 73 2.97 19.04 12.35
C THR A 73 3.57 20.12 11.45
N ASN A 74 4.90 20.23 11.34
CA ASN A 74 5.56 21.22 10.49
C ASN A 74 5.49 20.89 8.98
N VAL A 75 4.91 19.76 8.57
CA VAL A 75 4.78 19.37 7.16
C VAL A 75 4.09 20.45 6.35
N ASP A 76 3.06 21.09 6.93
CA ASP A 76 2.27 22.13 6.25
C ASP A 76 3.02 23.46 6.08
N ARG A 77 4.25 23.58 6.62
CA ARG A 77 5.15 24.73 6.40
C ARG A 77 6.04 24.55 5.17
N ILE A 78 6.08 23.37 4.57
CA ILE A 78 6.90 23.08 3.39
C ILE A 78 6.07 23.40 2.15
N ASN A 79 6.52 24.40 1.38
CA ASN A 79 5.86 24.83 0.14
C ASN A 79 6.69 24.46 -1.08
N PHE A 80 6.03 24.07 -2.17
CA PHE A 80 6.65 23.85 -3.47
C PHE A 80 6.22 24.94 -4.44
N SER A 81 7.10 25.31 -5.37
CA SER A 81 6.70 26.19 -6.47
C SER A 81 5.78 25.43 -7.45
N GLY A 82 5.01 26.16 -8.26
CA GLY A 82 4.08 25.56 -9.23
C GLY A 82 4.77 24.66 -10.26
N ASP A 83 5.98 25.01 -10.67
CA ASP A 83 6.78 24.20 -11.61
C ASP A 83 7.32 22.93 -10.94
N ASP A 84 7.78 23.03 -9.68
CA ASP A 84 8.28 21.89 -8.90
C ASP A 84 7.19 20.85 -8.63
N LEU A 85 5.94 21.28 -8.42
CA LEU A 85 4.83 20.39 -8.07
C LEU A 85 4.50 19.39 -9.19
N ASN A 86 4.66 19.82 -10.45
CA ASN A 86 4.35 19.04 -11.63
C ASN A 86 5.57 18.30 -12.21
N SER A 87 6.77 18.85 -12.03
CA SER A 87 8.00 18.30 -12.64
C SER A 87 8.76 17.33 -11.73
N LEU A 88 8.60 17.42 -10.41
CA LEU A 88 9.29 16.55 -9.45
C LEU A 88 8.41 15.39 -8.98
N ASP A 89 8.99 14.19 -8.89
CA ASP A 89 8.45 13.09 -8.09
C ASP A 89 9.34 12.87 -6.85
N ILE A 90 8.92 13.43 -5.72
CA ILE A 90 9.64 13.31 -4.44
C ILE A 90 9.84 11.83 -4.02
N GLY A 91 8.97 10.93 -4.49
CA GLY A 91 9.03 9.50 -4.22
C GLY A 91 10.26 8.82 -4.80
N GLU A 92 10.80 9.37 -5.90
CA GLU A 92 11.98 8.85 -6.59
C GLU A 92 13.26 9.64 -6.25
N GLU A 93 13.17 10.66 -5.38
CA GLU A 93 14.34 11.39 -4.89
C GLU A 93 15.21 10.51 -3.98
N VAL A 94 16.52 10.61 -4.16
CA VAL A 94 17.48 9.99 -3.25
C VAL A 94 17.44 10.71 -1.89
N ILE A 95 17.35 9.94 -0.81
CA ILE A 95 17.40 10.49 0.55
C ILE A 95 18.79 11.07 0.82
N GLN A 96 18.88 12.39 0.76
CA GLN A 96 20.08 13.15 1.05
C GLN A 96 20.41 13.10 2.55
N ARG A 97 21.66 12.81 2.89
CA ARG A 97 22.14 12.67 4.28
C ARG A 97 23.21 13.71 4.56
N LEU A 98 23.05 14.42 5.67
CA LEU A 98 23.98 15.42 6.16
C LEU A 98 24.93 14.80 7.18
N PRO A 99 26.18 15.28 7.30
CA PRO A 99 27.12 14.79 8.31
C PRO A 99 26.63 14.95 9.76
N THR A 100 25.71 15.90 9.98
CA THR A 100 25.10 16.19 11.29
C THR A 100 23.85 15.37 11.58
N ASP A 101 23.34 14.60 10.61
CA ASP A 101 22.07 13.86 10.79
C ASP A 101 22.24 12.75 11.83
N THR A 102 21.36 12.72 12.83
CA THR A 102 21.18 11.56 13.70
C THR A 102 20.35 10.47 13.01
N PRO A 103 20.41 9.19 13.45
CA PRO A 103 19.66 8.11 12.82
C PRO A 103 18.17 8.42 12.67
N GLY A 104 17.69 8.43 11.42
CA GLY A 104 16.30 8.72 11.06
C GLY A 104 15.99 10.16 10.66
N GLU A 105 16.86 11.14 10.95
CA GLU A 105 16.60 12.55 10.58
C GLU A 105 16.51 12.75 9.07
N ALA A 106 17.39 12.11 8.30
CA ALA A 106 17.36 12.17 6.85
C ALA A 106 16.05 11.59 6.26
N PHE A 107 15.62 10.44 6.79
CA PHE A 107 14.38 9.80 6.37
C PHE A 107 13.16 10.64 6.77
N ASP A 108 13.17 11.20 8.00
CA ASP A 108 12.12 12.11 8.49
C ASP A 108 12.00 13.37 7.64
N ARG A 109 13.12 13.95 7.22
CA ARG A 109 13.15 15.10 6.32
C ARG A 109 12.55 14.75 4.96
N TRP A 110 12.95 13.61 4.38
CA TRP A 110 12.39 13.13 3.10
C TRP A 110 10.88 12.88 3.20
N ARG A 111 10.40 12.15 4.20
CA ARG A 111 8.96 11.85 4.32
C ARG A 111 8.09 13.07 4.63
N ARG A 112 8.62 14.08 5.34
CA ARG A 112 7.93 15.37 5.50
C ARG A 112 7.75 16.06 4.15
N ARG A 113 8.82 16.13 3.36
CA ARG A 113 8.80 16.71 2.01
C ARG A 113 7.84 15.94 1.10
N ARG A 114 7.87 14.60 1.12
CA ARG A 114 6.95 13.75 0.35
C ARG A 114 5.48 14.00 0.72
N LEU A 115 5.16 14.03 2.01
CA LEU A 115 3.79 14.26 2.46
C LEU A 115 3.30 15.68 2.11
N ALA A 116 4.14 16.70 2.29
CA ALA A 116 3.79 18.07 1.90
C ALA A 116 3.46 18.17 0.40
N TRP A 117 4.27 17.50 -0.44
CA TRP A 117 4.05 17.44 -1.88
C TRP A 117 2.72 16.75 -2.24
N LEU A 118 2.39 15.62 -1.59
CA LEU A 118 1.12 14.92 -1.78
C LEU A 118 -0.07 15.80 -1.37
N ARG A 119 0.01 16.48 -0.22
CA ARG A 119 -1.05 17.37 0.28
C ARG A 119 -1.34 18.53 -0.67
N GLN A 120 -0.30 19.17 -1.22
CA GLN A 120 -0.46 20.27 -2.20
C GLN A 120 -1.09 19.81 -3.51
N ARG A 121 -0.99 18.52 -3.85
CA ARG A 121 -1.69 17.90 -4.98
C ARG A 121 -3.10 17.41 -4.66
N GLY A 122 -3.59 17.69 -3.45
CA GLY A 122 -4.90 17.21 -2.98
C GLY A 122 -4.96 15.70 -2.73
N VAL A 123 -3.81 15.03 -2.60
CA VAL A 123 -3.77 13.59 -2.32
C VAL A 123 -3.93 13.35 -0.82
N ASN A 124 -5.00 12.64 -0.45
CA ASN A 124 -5.20 12.17 0.92
C ASN A 124 -4.36 10.90 1.15
N ALA A 125 -3.23 11.03 1.83
CA ALA A 125 -2.34 9.92 2.14
C ALA A 125 -2.53 9.41 3.56
N MET A 126 -2.69 8.09 3.75
CA MET A 126 -2.87 7.46 5.06
C MET A 126 -2.13 6.11 5.14
N PRO A 127 -1.31 5.87 6.18
CA PRO A 127 -0.62 4.60 6.36
C PRO A 127 -1.57 3.49 6.78
N CYS A 128 -1.91 2.56 5.89
CA CYS A 128 -2.78 1.43 6.24
C CYS A 128 -2.52 0.16 5.44
N VAL A 129 -3.11 -0.95 5.87
CA VAL A 129 -3.19 -2.20 5.10
C VAL A 129 -4.65 -2.46 4.76
N LEU A 130 -4.99 -2.53 3.48
CA LEU A 130 -6.33 -2.87 3.00
C LEU A 130 -6.35 -4.31 2.52
N LEU A 131 -7.38 -5.06 2.89
CA LEU A 131 -7.63 -6.41 2.39
C LEU A 131 -8.94 -6.42 1.60
N PHE A 132 -8.85 -6.61 0.28
CA PHE A 132 -10.00 -6.72 -0.61
C PHE A 132 -10.29 -8.18 -0.90
N ASP A 133 -11.48 -8.63 -0.51
CA ASP A 133 -11.89 -10.02 -0.57
C ASP A 133 -13.30 -10.12 -1.21
N SER A 134 -13.41 -10.79 -2.35
CA SER A 134 -14.68 -11.02 -3.04
C SER A 134 -15.53 -12.11 -2.38
N LEU A 135 -14.96 -12.93 -1.48
CA LEU A 135 -15.66 -13.91 -0.65
C LEU A 135 -15.21 -13.77 0.80
N PRO A 136 -15.78 -12.81 1.57
CA PRO A 136 -15.44 -12.62 2.97
C PRO A 136 -16.06 -13.72 3.85
N CYS A 137 -15.60 -14.96 3.69
CA CYS A 137 -16.05 -16.12 4.46
C CYS A 137 -15.19 -16.36 5.72
N GLN A 138 -13.99 -15.76 5.78
CA GLN A 138 -13.03 -15.99 6.87
C GLN A 138 -12.46 -14.67 7.39
N SER A 139 -12.12 -14.64 8.68
CA SER A 139 -11.44 -13.50 9.29
C SER A 139 -10.04 -13.36 8.71
N ARG A 140 -9.72 -12.17 8.19
CA ARG A 140 -8.41 -11.85 7.61
C ARG A 140 -7.47 -11.14 8.58
N VAL A 141 -7.81 -11.10 9.87
CA VAL A 141 -6.99 -10.46 10.91
C VAL A 141 -5.60 -11.09 11.00
N GLY A 142 -5.50 -12.41 10.79
CA GLY A 142 -4.22 -13.12 10.72
C GLY A 142 -3.30 -12.56 9.63
N ASN A 143 -3.83 -12.32 8.43
CA ASN A 143 -3.08 -11.75 7.31
C ASN A 143 -2.55 -10.35 7.62
N LEU A 144 -3.36 -9.51 8.27
CA LEU A 144 -2.92 -8.19 8.73
C LEU A 144 -1.74 -8.27 9.70
N HIS A 145 -1.71 -9.27 10.57
CA HIS A 145 -0.57 -9.49 11.48
C HIS A 145 0.68 -9.95 10.72
N VAL A 146 0.52 -10.90 9.79
CA VAL A 146 1.64 -11.39 8.96
C VAL A 146 2.27 -10.26 8.14
N ILE A 147 1.45 -9.44 7.47
CA ILE A 147 1.94 -8.30 6.67
C ILE A 147 2.72 -7.31 7.55
N ARG A 148 2.18 -6.94 8.71
CA ARG A 148 2.88 -6.03 9.65
C ARG A 148 4.19 -6.62 10.16
N ASN A 149 4.20 -7.90 10.53
CA ASN A 149 5.41 -8.57 10.99
C ASN A 149 6.49 -8.59 9.90
N TYR A 150 6.09 -8.82 8.64
CA TYR A 150 6.99 -8.75 7.50
C TYR A 150 7.56 -7.32 7.32
N LEU A 151 6.71 -6.29 7.33
CA LEU A 151 7.16 -4.90 7.25
C LEU A 151 8.12 -4.53 8.39
N GLN A 152 7.81 -4.95 9.62
CA GLN A 152 8.69 -4.74 10.77
C GLN A 152 10.05 -5.42 10.59
N ALA A 153 10.07 -6.66 10.14
CA ALA A 153 11.31 -7.41 9.91
C ALA A 153 12.14 -6.83 8.77
N GLU A 154 11.50 -6.43 7.66
CA GLU A 154 12.16 -5.78 6.53
C GLU A 154 12.75 -4.43 6.94
N TRP A 155 12.01 -3.60 7.69
CA TRP A 155 12.53 -2.33 8.21
C TRP A 155 13.75 -2.53 9.10
N ASN A 156 13.65 -3.46 10.06
CA ASN A 156 14.75 -3.77 10.98
C ASN A 156 16.00 -4.29 10.25
N THR A 157 15.79 -5.04 9.16
CA THR A 157 16.90 -5.62 8.40
C THR A 157 17.56 -4.61 7.46
N ARG A 158 16.76 -3.72 6.85
CA ARG A 158 17.22 -2.86 5.76
C ARG A 158 17.53 -1.43 6.17
N ARG A 159 16.80 -0.89 7.15
CA ARG A 159 16.74 0.55 7.38
C ARG A 159 17.01 0.96 8.82
N SER A 160 16.63 0.16 9.83
CA SER A 160 16.60 0.65 11.21
C SER A 160 17.94 1.13 11.77
N ALA A 161 19.05 0.54 11.32
CA ALA A 161 20.38 0.96 11.75
C ALA A 161 20.73 2.39 11.27
N GLN A 162 20.21 2.81 10.13
CA GLN A 162 20.51 4.09 9.50
C GLN A 162 19.38 5.11 9.70
N ASP A 163 18.13 4.67 9.55
CA ASP A 163 16.95 5.53 9.55
C ASP A 163 16.16 5.45 10.86
N GLY A 164 16.74 4.85 11.89
CA GLY A 164 16.17 4.78 13.23
C GLY A 164 15.04 3.76 13.39
N VAL A 165 14.46 3.73 14.57
CA VAL A 165 13.42 2.76 14.93
C VAL A 165 12.08 3.21 14.37
N LEU A 166 11.42 2.31 13.64
CA LEU A 166 10.06 2.48 13.17
C LEU A 166 9.24 1.26 13.59
N ARG A 167 8.02 1.49 14.07
CA ARG A 167 7.09 0.44 14.47
C ARG A 167 6.00 0.28 13.42
N PHE A 168 5.69 -0.97 13.09
CA PHE A 168 4.60 -1.35 12.19
C PHE A 168 3.59 -2.19 12.97
N ASP A 169 2.70 -1.51 13.69
CA ASP A 169 1.67 -2.10 14.55
C ASP A 169 0.28 -1.56 14.19
N LYS A 170 -0.73 -1.91 15.00
CA LYS A 170 -2.11 -1.45 14.78
C LYS A 170 -2.28 0.08 14.94
N ASP A 171 -1.36 0.73 15.63
CA ASP A 171 -1.42 2.17 15.92
C ASP A 171 -0.78 3.01 14.81
N THR A 172 0.28 2.48 14.20
CA THR A 172 1.10 3.18 13.20
C THR A 172 0.69 2.86 11.77
N ILE A 173 0.16 1.65 11.54
CA ILE A 173 -0.36 1.21 10.24
C ILE A 173 -1.59 0.33 10.43
N ARG A 174 -2.77 0.94 10.50
CA ARG A 174 -4.02 0.21 10.79
C ARG A 174 -4.44 -0.65 9.60
N GLY A 175 -5.14 -1.74 9.90
CA GLY A 175 -5.57 -2.72 8.90
C GLY A 175 -7.07 -2.66 8.77
N PHE A 176 -7.56 -2.72 7.54
CA PHE A 176 -8.97 -2.63 7.20
C PHE A 176 -9.35 -3.72 6.20
N SER A 177 -10.60 -4.18 6.28
CA SER A 177 -11.22 -5.05 5.29
C SER A 177 -12.42 -4.31 4.71
N PRO A 178 -12.22 -3.50 3.65
CA PRO A 178 -13.31 -2.77 3.03
C PRO A 178 -14.33 -3.72 2.40
N ARG A 179 -15.61 -3.35 2.45
CA ARG A 179 -16.68 -4.03 1.73
C ARG A 179 -16.56 -3.64 0.27
N VAL A 180 -16.15 -4.58 -0.57
CA VAL A 180 -15.97 -4.40 -2.02
C VAL A 180 -17.01 -5.23 -2.79
N PRO A 181 -17.20 -5.02 -4.10
CA PRO A 181 -18.08 -5.87 -4.90
C PRO A 181 -17.72 -7.35 -4.73
N VAL A 182 -18.69 -8.15 -4.32
CA VAL A 182 -18.50 -9.57 -4.01
C VAL A 182 -18.81 -10.44 -5.23
N GLN A 183 -18.22 -11.63 -5.28
CA GLN A 183 -18.52 -12.59 -6.34
C GLN A 183 -19.72 -13.46 -6.00
N SER A 184 -20.45 -13.87 -7.02
CA SER A 184 -21.61 -14.77 -6.94
C SER A 184 -21.25 -16.26 -7.09
N ASN A 185 -19.99 -16.61 -7.34
CA ASN A 185 -19.51 -17.99 -7.54
C ASN A 185 -18.22 -18.28 -6.75
N LEU A 186 -17.62 -19.46 -6.89
CA LEU A 186 -16.42 -19.86 -6.14
C LEU A 186 -15.11 -19.85 -6.95
N VAL A 187 -15.16 -19.46 -8.23
CA VAL A 187 -14.03 -19.61 -9.17
C VAL A 187 -13.46 -18.28 -9.66
N ASP A 188 -14.16 -17.18 -9.43
CA ASP A 188 -13.79 -15.86 -9.95
C ASP A 188 -12.93 -15.01 -9.01
N CYS A 189 -12.50 -15.52 -7.86
CA CYS A 189 -11.75 -14.74 -6.86
C CYS A 189 -10.44 -14.16 -7.42
N GLY A 190 -9.76 -14.91 -8.29
CA GLY A 190 -8.60 -14.40 -9.03
C GLY A 190 -8.95 -13.29 -10.03
N ILE A 191 -10.12 -13.33 -10.66
CA ILE A 191 -10.57 -12.29 -11.59
C ILE A 191 -10.92 -11.01 -10.82
N TYR A 192 -11.60 -11.13 -9.68
CA TYR A 192 -11.86 -10.02 -8.78
C TYR A 192 -10.56 -9.39 -8.26
N LEU A 193 -9.57 -10.19 -7.85
CA LEU A 193 -8.24 -9.69 -7.47
C LEU A 193 -7.63 -8.82 -8.56
N LEU A 194 -7.59 -9.30 -9.81
CA LEU A 194 -7.07 -8.53 -10.95
C LEU A 194 -7.89 -7.26 -11.21
N HIS A 195 -9.22 -7.33 -11.05
CA HIS A 195 -10.10 -6.18 -11.24
C HIS A 195 -9.93 -5.14 -10.12
N TYR A 196 -9.70 -5.54 -8.87
CA TYR A 196 -9.38 -4.63 -7.76
C TYR A 196 -8.11 -3.85 -8.03
N VAL A 197 -7.04 -4.52 -8.51
CA VAL A 197 -5.80 -3.83 -8.89
C VAL A 197 -6.04 -2.83 -10.02
N GLU A 198 -6.78 -3.23 -11.05
CA GLU A 198 -7.10 -2.35 -12.17
C GLU A 198 -7.93 -1.12 -11.74
N MET A 199 -8.94 -1.33 -10.91
CA MET A 199 -9.78 -0.26 -10.37
C MET A 199 -9.02 0.64 -9.43
N PHE A 200 -8.08 0.10 -8.65
CA PHE A 200 -7.19 0.90 -7.81
C PHE A 200 -6.35 1.89 -8.64
N PHE A 201 -5.83 1.47 -9.81
CA PHE A 201 -5.10 2.37 -10.71
C PHE A 201 -6.00 3.37 -11.45
N LYS A 202 -7.25 3.00 -11.77
CA LYS A 202 -8.19 3.88 -12.49
C LYS A 202 -8.94 4.86 -11.59
N LYS A 203 -9.32 4.40 -10.39
CA LYS A 203 -10.11 5.10 -9.38
C LYS A 203 -9.55 4.74 -8.00
N PRO A 204 -8.45 5.38 -7.58
CA PRO A 204 -7.80 5.09 -6.31
C PRO A 204 -8.74 5.35 -5.13
N VAL A 205 -8.39 4.79 -3.98
CA VAL A 205 -9.11 4.98 -2.71
C VAL A 205 -9.21 6.48 -2.39
N GLN A 206 -10.44 6.97 -2.25
CA GLN A 206 -10.71 8.41 -2.09
C GLN A 206 -10.72 8.83 -0.62
N SER A 207 -11.02 7.90 0.27
CA SER A 207 -11.13 8.15 1.70
C SER A 207 -10.70 6.92 2.50
N TYR A 208 -10.29 7.16 3.74
CA TYR A 208 -9.86 6.12 4.67
C TYR A 208 -10.81 6.00 5.88
N THR A 209 -12.02 6.56 5.75
CA THR A 209 -13.05 6.51 6.79
C THR A 209 -13.67 5.12 6.87
N LYS A 210 -14.17 4.77 8.06
CA LYS A 210 -14.96 3.54 8.23
C LYS A 210 -16.19 3.55 7.33
N ASP A 211 -16.86 4.70 7.21
CA ASP A 211 -18.05 4.85 6.39
C ASP A 211 -17.79 4.55 4.91
N TYR A 212 -16.76 5.17 4.34
CA TYR A 212 -16.33 4.92 2.97
C TYR A 212 -16.03 3.43 2.73
N PHE A 213 -15.27 2.81 3.64
CA PHE A 213 -14.92 1.39 3.52
C PHE A 213 -16.09 0.43 3.69
N GLN A 214 -17.17 0.80 4.39
CA GLN A 214 -18.29 -0.12 4.67
C GLN A 214 -19.51 0.11 3.76
N HIS A 215 -19.67 1.32 3.21
CA HIS A 215 -20.83 1.69 2.41
C HIS A 215 -20.45 2.00 0.95
N GLU A 216 -19.51 2.91 0.73
CA GLU A 216 -19.21 3.41 -0.62
C GLU A 216 -18.42 2.41 -1.46
N MET A 217 -17.43 1.74 -0.87
CA MET A 217 -16.60 0.76 -1.60
C MET A 217 -17.38 -0.46 -2.10
N ALA A 218 -18.57 -0.74 -1.56
CA ALA A 218 -19.40 -1.84 -2.04
C ALA A 218 -19.89 -1.60 -3.48
N GLY A 219 -19.98 -0.32 -3.88
CA GLY A 219 -20.32 0.13 -5.22
C GLY A 219 -19.13 0.53 -6.08
N TRP A 220 -17.90 0.10 -5.75
CA TRP A 220 -16.68 0.56 -6.44
C TRP A 220 -16.72 0.33 -7.96
N PHE A 221 -17.35 -0.76 -8.39
CA PHE A 221 -17.63 -1.07 -9.78
C PHE A 221 -18.85 -2.00 -9.92
N PRO A 222 -19.59 -1.96 -11.05
CA PRO A 222 -20.69 -2.89 -11.31
C PRO A 222 -20.19 -4.33 -11.53
N GLU A 223 -20.90 -5.33 -11.01
CA GLU A 223 -20.55 -6.77 -11.18
C GLU A 223 -20.42 -7.17 -12.66
N ALA A 224 -21.25 -6.59 -13.53
CA ALA A 224 -21.22 -6.84 -14.97
C ALA A 224 -19.84 -6.58 -15.60
N THR A 225 -19.03 -5.68 -15.03
CA THR A 225 -17.67 -5.36 -15.53
C THR A 225 -16.69 -6.52 -15.40
N VAL A 226 -16.94 -7.45 -14.46
CA VAL A 226 -16.05 -8.59 -14.19
C VAL A 226 -16.38 -9.78 -15.08
N SER A 227 -17.65 -9.93 -15.47
CA SER A 227 -18.14 -11.09 -16.23
C SER A 227 -17.38 -11.35 -17.54
N GLN A 228 -17.02 -10.30 -18.27
CA GLN A 228 -16.29 -10.39 -19.54
C GLN A 228 -14.77 -10.49 -19.36
N LYS A 229 -14.26 -10.27 -18.14
CA LYS A 229 -12.82 -10.09 -17.90
C LYS A 229 -12.02 -11.36 -18.21
N ARG A 230 -12.60 -12.55 -18.04
CA ARG A 230 -11.98 -13.82 -18.48
C ARG A 230 -11.73 -13.85 -19.99
N ALA A 231 -12.73 -13.47 -20.78
CA ALA A 231 -12.60 -13.41 -22.24
C ALA A 231 -11.58 -12.35 -22.65
N GLN A 232 -11.65 -11.15 -22.05
CA GLN A 232 -10.69 -10.06 -22.30
C GLN A 232 -9.23 -10.48 -22.00
N ILE A 233 -8.98 -11.17 -20.88
CA ILE A 233 -7.64 -11.67 -20.54
C ILE A 233 -7.18 -12.72 -21.57
N ARG A 234 -8.05 -13.67 -21.95
CA ARG A 234 -7.72 -14.67 -22.97
C ARG A 234 -7.34 -14.00 -24.29
N ASP A 235 -8.15 -13.06 -24.76
CA ASP A 235 -7.94 -12.40 -26.04
C ASP A 235 -6.67 -11.54 -26.01
N LEU A 236 -6.38 -10.88 -24.88
CA LEU A 236 -5.11 -10.18 -24.67
C LEU A 236 -3.90 -11.13 -24.76
N LEU A 237 -3.97 -12.31 -24.13
CA LEU A 237 -2.88 -13.29 -24.18
C LEU A 237 -2.65 -13.82 -25.60
N VAL A 238 -3.71 -14.08 -26.37
CA VAL A 238 -3.63 -14.48 -27.78
C VAL A 238 -2.95 -13.37 -28.60
N ASN A 239 -3.40 -12.12 -28.44
CA ASN A 239 -2.82 -10.97 -29.15
C ASN A 239 -1.33 -10.76 -28.82
N LEU A 240 -0.93 -10.89 -27.55
CA LEU A 240 0.47 -10.77 -27.15
C LEU A 240 1.34 -11.89 -27.72
N ARG A 241 0.81 -13.12 -27.76
CA ARG A 241 1.49 -14.27 -28.39
C ARG A 241 1.73 -14.00 -29.88
N GLU A 242 0.71 -13.57 -30.61
CA GLU A 242 0.84 -13.27 -32.04
C GLU A 242 1.87 -12.17 -32.32
N ARG A 243 1.85 -11.09 -31.55
CA ARG A 243 2.84 -10.00 -31.66
C ARG A 243 4.25 -10.52 -31.45
N THR A 244 4.47 -11.30 -30.40
CA THR A 244 5.78 -11.90 -30.08
C THR A 244 6.28 -12.79 -31.22
N LEU A 245 5.40 -13.58 -31.85
CA LEU A 245 5.76 -14.44 -32.98
C LEU A 245 6.13 -13.61 -34.23
N ARG A 246 5.39 -12.53 -34.51
CA ARG A 246 5.70 -11.63 -35.62
C ARG A 246 7.04 -10.91 -35.44
N GLU A 247 7.36 -10.50 -34.21
CA GLU A 247 8.65 -9.87 -33.91
C GLU A 247 9.82 -10.84 -34.07
N LYS A 248 9.66 -12.09 -33.60
CA LYS A 248 10.69 -13.14 -33.79
C LYS A 248 10.90 -13.53 -35.25
N ALA A 249 9.86 -13.44 -36.10
CA ALA A 249 9.98 -13.74 -37.52
C ALA A 249 10.65 -12.62 -38.34
N LYS A 250 10.84 -11.43 -37.75
CA LYS A 250 11.53 -10.28 -38.38
C LYS A 250 13.02 -10.20 -38.03
N ASN A 251 13.46 -10.92 -37.00
CA ASN A 251 14.85 -11.03 -36.55
C ASN A 251 15.46 -12.34 -37.02
#